data_AF-A0A0A2BPU5-F1
#
_entry.id   AF-A0A0A2BPU5-F1
#
_cell.length_a   1.000
_cell.length_b   1.000
_cell.length_c   1.000
_cell.angle_alpha   90.00
_cell.angle_beta   90.00
_cell.angle_gamma   90.00
#
_symmetry.space_group_name_H-M   'P 1'
#
loop_
_entity.id
_entity.type
_entity.pdbx_description
1 polymer ?
#
loop_
_entity_poly.entity_id
_entity_poly.type
_entity_poly.pdbx_seq_one_letter_code
_entity_poly.pdbx_strand_id
1 'polypeptide(L)'
;MRMITYRKTTGLLMLGSIFILSGCSLIEQGGGLLHKGGKAKSTDVYITESIEISVACNKNSIESYLENGWKITSSVVSEVPCTWKTTKANKKCNIKRDKGCSITVPDKMGKKTTYTLIKKVKSKTK
;
A
#
# COMPACT_ATOMS: atom_id res chain seq x y z
N MET A 1 -39.52 -8.05 -46.73
CA MET A 1 -40.10 -8.50 -45.44
C MET A 1 -40.16 -7.30 -44.49
N ARG A 2 -41.08 -7.28 -43.51
CA ARG A 2 -41.51 -6.04 -42.83
C ARG A 2 -40.48 -5.43 -41.87
N MET A 3 -40.45 -4.09 -41.83
CA MET A 3 -39.89 -3.30 -40.72
C MET A 3 -40.68 -3.54 -39.43
N ILE A 4 -40.04 -3.45 -38.26
CA ILE A 4 -40.52 -2.66 -37.11
C ILE A 4 -39.31 -2.04 -36.40
N THR A 5 -39.27 -0.70 -36.28
CA THR A 5 -38.30 0.08 -35.49
C THR A 5 -39.03 1.08 -34.59
N TYR A 6 -39.01 0.86 -33.27
CA TYR A 6 -39.35 1.78 -32.16
C TYR A 6 -39.17 1.01 -30.84
N ARG A 7 -38.97 1.53 -29.62
CA ARG A 7 -38.98 2.87 -28.98
C ARG A 7 -37.90 2.81 -27.85
N LYS A 8 -37.54 3.79 -27.01
CA LYS A 8 -38.05 5.15 -26.65
C LYS A 8 -36.85 6.03 -26.21
N THR A 9 -37.01 7.35 -26.25
CA THR A 9 -36.03 8.37 -25.85
C THR A 9 -36.11 8.78 -24.37
N THR A 10 -35.18 9.66 -23.99
CA THR A 10 -35.26 10.71 -22.93
C THR A 10 -35.31 10.26 -21.46
N GLY A 11 -34.17 10.45 -20.78
CA GLY A 11 -34.04 10.61 -19.33
C GLY A 11 -33.08 11.77 -19.04
N LEU A 12 -33.61 13.00 -19.00
CA LEU A 12 -32.86 14.22 -18.71
C LEU A 12 -32.58 14.31 -17.20
N LEU A 13 -31.32 14.36 -16.77
CA LEU A 13 -30.96 14.67 -15.38
C LEU A 13 -29.69 15.52 -15.33
N MET A 14 -29.87 16.82 -15.60
CA MET A 14 -28.88 17.86 -15.32
C MET A 14 -29.11 18.39 -13.90
N LEU A 15 -28.35 17.88 -12.94
CA LEU A 15 -28.11 18.47 -11.62
C LEU A 15 -26.62 18.19 -11.33
N GLY A 16 -25.72 19.15 -11.30
CA GLY A 16 -25.86 20.46 -10.69
C GLY A 16 -24.96 20.54 -9.46
N SER A 17 -23.69 20.14 -9.61
CA SER A 17 -22.72 20.06 -8.52
C SER A 17 -22.24 21.46 -8.11
N ILE A 18 -23.02 22.11 -7.26
CA ILE A 18 -22.64 23.36 -6.60
C ILE A 18 -21.49 23.03 -5.64
N PHE A 19 -20.28 23.43 -6.01
CA PHE A 19 -19.14 23.45 -5.09
C PHE A 19 -19.36 24.56 -4.07
N ILE A 20 -19.95 24.20 -2.92
CA ILE A 20 -20.00 25.10 -1.76
C ILE A 20 -18.58 25.23 -1.21
N LEU A 21 -17.89 26.29 -1.62
CA LEU A 21 -16.71 26.80 -0.93
C LEU A 21 -17.13 27.33 0.44
N SER A 22 -17.25 26.42 1.40
CA SER A 22 -17.41 26.76 2.81
C SER A 22 -16.12 27.43 3.29
N GLY A 23 -16.03 28.75 3.14
CA GLY A 23 -14.98 29.53 3.77
C GLY A 23 -15.02 29.32 5.28
N CYS A 24 -13.88 29.03 5.90
CA CYS A 24 -13.78 28.99 7.35
C CYS A 24 -14.08 30.38 7.91
N SER A 25 -15.16 30.51 8.67
CA SER A 25 -15.38 31.67 9.53
C SER A 25 -14.28 31.69 10.58
N LEU A 26 -13.36 32.64 10.47
CA LEU A 26 -12.33 32.86 11.49
C LEU A 26 -13.00 33.51 12.69
N ILE A 27 -13.42 32.69 13.66
CA ILE A 27 -14.06 33.15 14.89
C ILE A 27 -12.99 33.84 15.75
N GLU A 28 -12.97 35.16 15.70
CA GLU A 28 -12.23 36.00 16.62
C GLU A 28 -12.95 36.02 17.98
N GLN A 29 -12.71 35.02 18.82
CA GLN A 29 -13.10 35.08 20.23
C GLN A 29 -12.03 35.77 21.05
N GLY A 30 -12.07 37.10 21.05
CA GLY A 30 -11.52 37.91 22.13
C GLY A 30 -12.23 37.58 23.44
N GLY A 31 -11.54 36.87 24.33
CA GLY A 31 -12.09 36.40 25.61
C GLY A 31 -10.98 36.20 26.62
N GLY A 32 -10.50 37.29 27.24
CA GLY A 32 -9.48 37.21 28.29
C GLY A 32 -10.04 36.57 29.55
N LEU A 33 -9.31 35.59 30.10
CA LEU A 33 -9.57 35.07 31.45
C LEU A 33 -8.26 34.70 32.15
N LEU A 34 -8.21 35.02 33.44
CA LEU A 34 -7.02 35.07 34.28
C LEU A 34 -6.37 33.71 34.59
N HIS A 35 -5.04 33.76 34.71
CA HIS A 35 -4.21 32.96 35.61
C HIS A 35 -4.62 31.50 35.93
N LYS A 36 -3.82 30.56 35.42
CA LYS A 36 -3.07 29.69 36.34
C LYS A 36 -1.73 29.26 35.75
N GLY A 37 -0.64 29.62 36.43
CA GLY A 37 0.70 29.13 36.15
C GLY A 37 0.86 27.66 36.54
N GLY A 38 0.15 26.77 35.86
CA GLY A 38 0.44 25.34 35.90
C GLY A 38 1.68 25.09 35.04
N LYS A 39 2.77 24.59 35.65
CA LYS A 39 3.89 24.05 34.86
C LYS A 39 3.32 23.03 33.88
N ALA A 40 3.41 23.31 32.58
CA ALA A 40 2.99 22.39 31.54
C ALA A 40 3.76 21.07 31.73
N LYS A 41 3.08 20.07 32.29
CA LYS A 41 3.67 18.75 32.49
C LYS A 41 3.87 18.19 31.09
N SER A 42 5.12 18.09 30.64
CA SER A 42 5.46 17.63 29.31
C SER A 42 4.95 16.21 29.13
N THR A 43 3.77 16.08 28.53
CA THR A 43 3.16 14.78 28.24
C THR A 43 3.98 14.16 27.11
N ASP A 44 4.73 13.11 27.42
CA ASP A 44 5.47 12.34 26.41
C ASP A 44 4.46 11.77 25.39
N VAL A 45 4.38 12.40 24.21
CA VAL A 45 3.58 11.88 23.09
C VAL A 45 4.42 10.84 22.37
N TYR A 46 3.88 9.63 22.20
CA TYR A 46 4.52 8.55 21.45
C TYR A 46 3.78 8.31 20.14
N ILE A 47 4.51 8.32 19.02
CA ILE A 47 4.02 7.87 17.72
C ILE A 47 4.42 6.40 17.56
N THR A 48 3.54 5.60 16.95
CA THR A 48 3.87 4.23 16.53
C THR A 48 4.12 4.24 15.03
N GLU A 49 5.37 4.03 14.63
CA GLU A 49 5.76 3.78 13.25
C GLU A 49 5.48 2.31 12.90
N SER A 50 5.12 2.05 11.64
CA SER A 50 4.86 0.71 11.11
C SER A 50 5.51 0.56 9.73
N ILE A 51 6.18 -0.56 9.51
CA ILE A 51 6.82 -0.91 8.23
C ILE A 51 6.46 -2.34 7.83
N GLU A 52 6.47 -2.62 6.53
CA GLU A 52 6.26 -3.94 5.97
C GLU A 52 7.53 -4.40 5.22
N ILE A 53 8.03 -5.59 5.56
CA ILE A 53 9.26 -6.14 4.98
C ILE A 53 8.99 -7.52 4.41
N SER A 54 9.30 -7.71 3.14
CA SER A 54 9.21 -9.02 2.46
C SER A 54 10.60 -9.67 2.35
N VAL A 55 10.78 -10.81 3.02
CA VAL A 55 11.94 -11.71 2.85
C VAL A 55 11.51 -12.86 1.94
N ALA A 56 12.20 -13.08 0.84
CA ALA A 56 11.84 -14.11 -0.14
C ALA A 56 13.05 -14.96 -0.52
N CYS A 57 12.85 -16.27 -0.66
CA CYS A 57 13.86 -17.18 -1.20
C CYS A 57 15.18 -17.19 -0.41
N ASN A 58 15.09 -16.98 0.91
CA ASN A 58 16.21 -16.82 1.83
C ASN A 58 17.17 -15.66 1.46
N LYS A 59 16.66 -14.64 0.74
CA LYS A 59 17.36 -13.39 0.44
C LYS A 59 16.84 -12.30 1.37
N ASN A 60 17.78 -11.59 2.00
CA ASN A 60 17.57 -10.59 3.06
C ASN A 60 17.15 -11.22 4.41
N SER A 61 17.31 -10.45 5.49
CA SER A 61 16.83 -10.78 6.84
C SER A 61 16.20 -9.55 7.49
N ILE A 62 15.40 -9.77 8.54
CA ILE A 62 14.84 -8.72 9.40
C ILE A 62 15.66 -8.47 10.68
N GLU A 63 16.73 -9.25 10.93
CA GLU A 63 17.57 -9.18 12.14
C GLU A 63 17.95 -7.75 12.53
N SER A 64 18.49 -6.96 11.60
CA SER A 64 18.90 -5.58 11.85
C SER A 64 17.74 -4.67 12.31
N TYR A 65 16.49 -4.95 11.92
CA TYR A 65 15.32 -4.23 12.42
C TYR A 65 14.99 -4.63 13.85
N LEU A 66 15.06 -5.93 14.16
CA LEU A 66 14.83 -6.44 15.52
C LEU A 66 15.87 -5.90 16.51
N GLU A 67 17.15 -5.88 16.12
CA GLU A 67 18.25 -5.25 16.87
C GLU A 67 18.01 -3.75 17.09
N ASN A 68 17.51 -3.05 16.08
CA ASN A 68 17.12 -1.63 16.17
C ASN A 68 15.80 -1.39 16.93
N GLY A 69 15.28 -2.39 17.65
CA GLY A 69 14.12 -2.27 18.55
C GLY A 69 12.76 -2.25 17.85
N TRP A 70 12.68 -2.69 16.58
CA TRP A 70 11.40 -2.96 15.92
C TRP A 70 10.81 -4.28 16.45
N LYS A 71 9.48 -4.33 16.55
CA LYS A 71 8.75 -5.52 17.03
C LYS A 71 7.85 -6.07 15.94
N ILE A 72 7.91 -7.37 15.70
CA ILE A 72 6.99 -8.06 14.78
C ILE A 72 5.58 -8.00 15.37
N THR A 73 4.61 -7.55 14.58
CA THR A 73 3.18 -7.56 14.92
C THR A 73 2.45 -8.72 14.24
N SER A 74 2.82 -9.01 13.00
CA SER A 74 2.25 -10.11 12.22
C SER A 74 3.24 -10.58 11.15
N SER A 75 3.03 -11.81 10.67
CA SER A 75 3.74 -12.34 9.50
C SER A 75 2.80 -13.19 8.63
N VAL A 76 3.02 -13.16 7.32
CA VAL A 76 2.27 -13.93 6.32
C VAL A 76 3.25 -14.66 5.43
N VAL A 77 3.05 -15.96 5.23
CA VAL A 77 3.89 -16.80 4.36
C VAL A 77 3.14 -17.09 3.06
N SER A 78 3.83 -16.96 1.94
CA SER A 78 3.36 -17.29 0.58
C SER A 78 4.45 -18.01 -0.20
N GLU A 79 4.10 -18.68 -1.29
CA GLU A 79 5.06 -19.30 -2.20
C GLU A 79 5.27 -18.42 -3.44
N VAL A 80 6.53 -18.25 -3.86
CA VAL A 80 6.92 -17.41 -5.01
C VAL A 80 8.03 -18.06 -5.85
N PRO A 81 8.15 -17.72 -7.15
CA PRO A 81 9.31 -18.07 -7.96
C PRO A 81 10.60 -17.38 -7.46
N CYS A 82 11.62 -18.18 -7.17
CA CYS A 82 12.93 -17.74 -6.70
C CYS A 82 13.96 -17.61 -7.82
N THR A 83 13.83 -18.46 -8.84
CA THR A 83 14.59 -18.43 -10.08
C THR A 83 13.64 -18.68 -11.25
N TRP A 84 14.00 -18.15 -12.41
CA TRP A 84 13.29 -18.33 -13.67
C TRP A 84 14.22 -19.03 -14.65
N LYS A 85 13.67 -19.90 -15.51
CA LYS A 85 14.40 -20.53 -16.62
C LYS A 85 13.67 -20.35 -17.93
N THR A 86 14.44 -20.34 -19.01
CA THR A 86 13.91 -20.34 -20.36
C THR A 86 13.73 -21.77 -20.85
N THR A 87 12.54 -22.13 -21.31
CA THR A 87 12.21 -23.43 -21.91
C THR A 87 11.56 -23.25 -23.28
N LYS A 88 11.34 -24.35 -24.00
CA LYS A 88 10.62 -24.30 -25.29
C LYS A 88 9.14 -24.01 -25.08
N ALA A 89 8.58 -23.10 -25.87
CA ALA A 89 7.15 -22.80 -25.95
C ALA A 89 6.31 -24.03 -26.34
N ASN A 90 6.84 -24.87 -27.24
CA ASN A 90 6.24 -26.14 -27.63
C ASN A 90 7.31 -27.17 -28.01
N LYS A 91 6.93 -28.46 -28.06
CA LYS A 91 7.87 -29.56 -28.35
C LYS A 91 8.50 -29.47 -29.75
N LYS A 92 7.82 -28.88 -30.73
CA LYS A 92 8.18 -28.89 -32.16
C LYS A 92 9.13 -27.75 -32.58
N CYS A 93 9.22 -26.66 -31.81
CA CYS A 93 10.02 -25.50 -32.19
C CYS A 93 11.51 -25.64 -31.82
N ASN A 94 12.36 -24.87 -32.52
CA ASN A 94 13.80 -24.79 -32.32
C ASN A 94 14.17 -23.46 -31.62
N ILE A 95 14.59 -23.56 -30.35
CA ILE A 95 14.88 -22.40 -29.49
C ILE A 95 16.01 -21.49 -29.99
N LYS A 96 16.87 -21.96 -30.91
CA LYS A 96 17.96 -21.17 -31.50
C LYS A 96 17.60 -20.52 -32.84
N ARG A 97 16.55 -21.01 -33.53
CA ARG A 97 16.20 -20.59 -34.90
C ARG A 97 14.86 -19.88 -34.99
N ASP A 98 13.90 -20.29 -34.16
CA ASP A 98 12.51 -19.88 -34.28
C ASP A 98 12.21 -18.74 -33.30
N LYS A 99 11.86 -17.56 -33.82
CA LYS A 99 11.43 -16.42 -33.00
C LYS A 99 10.19 -16.81 -32.19
N GLY A 100 10.17 -16.46 -30.90
CA GLY A 100 9.08 -16.82 -29.98
C GLY A 100 9.06 -18.27 -29.49
N CYS A 101 10.04 -19.11 -29.84
CA CYS A 101 10.14 -20.47 -29.31
C CYS A 101 10.60 -20.53 -27.83
N SER A 102 11.10 -19.44 -27.26
CA SER A 102 11.50 -19.34 -25.85
C SER A 102 10.35 -18.80 -24.98
N ILE A 103 9.99 -19.54 -23.91
CA ILE A 103 9.14 -19.03 -22.82
C ILE A 103 9.93 -19.02 -21.51
N THR A 104 9.61 -18.08 -20.63
CA THR A 104 10.19 -17.99 -19.29
C THR A 104 9.21 -18.60 -18.29
N VAL A 105 9.67 -19.58 -17.50
CA VAL A 105 8.86 -20.29 -16.49
C VAL A 105 9.60 -20.31 -15.14
N PRO A 106 8.88 -20.46 -14.01
CA PRO A 106 9.53 -20.70 -12.72
C PRO A 106 10.46 -21.92 -12.80
N ASP A 107 11.68 -21.75 -12.29
CA ASP A 107 12.65 -22.84 -12.18
C ASP A 107 12.64 -23.47 -10.79
N LYS A 108 12.71 -22.62 -9.76
CA LYS A 108 12.63 -23.01 -8.35
C LYS A 108 11.61 -22.13 -7.65
N MET A 109 10.66 -22.76 -6.96
CA MET A 109 9.76 -22.09 -6.02
C MET A 109 10.41 -21.99 -4.65
N GLY A 110 9.92 -21.08 -3.81
CA GLY A 110 10.34 -20.98 -2.42
C GLY A 110 9.46 -20.03 -1.62
N LYS A 111 9.70 -19.97 -0.31
CA LYS A 111 8.88 -19.20 0.62
C LYS A 111 9.22 -17.71 0.54
N LYS A 112 8.18 -16.89 0.57
CA LYS A 112 8.20 -15.47 0.89
C LYS A 112 7.47 -15.26 2.20
N THR A 113 8.14 -14.69 3.19
CA THR A 113 7.53 -14.21 4.43
C THR A 113 7.48 -12.69 4.40
N THR A 114 6.28 -12.14 4.49
CA THR A 114 6.07 -10.71 4.70
C THR A 114 5.83 -10.47 6.18
N TYR A 115 6.58 -9.56 6.78
CA TYR A 115 6.49 -9.17 8.19
C TYR A 115 5.98 -7.75 8.31
N THR A 116 5.02 -7.51 9.20
CA THR A 116 4.67 -6.17 9.65
C THR A 116 5.39 -5.91 10.97
N LEU A 117 6.22 -4.86 11.02
CA LEU A 117 6.96 -4.46 12.22
C LEU A 117 6.55 -3.08 12.68
N ILE A 118 6.50 -2.87 14.00
CA ILE A 118 6.18 -1.59 14.63
C ILE A 118 7.30 -1.11 15.56
N LYS A 119 7.41 0.21 15.72
CA LYS A 119 8.31 0.85 16.67
C LYS A 119 7.65 2.06 17.31
N LYS A 120 7.79 2.22 18.63
CA LYS A 120 7.32 3.41 19.35
C LYS A 120 8.45 4.43 19.42
N VAL A 121 8.20 5.64 18.95
CA VAL A 121 9.13 6.78 18.95
C VAL A 121 8.51 7.96 19.68
N LYS A 122 9.31 8.71 20.44
CA LYS A 122 8.85 9.96 21.06
C LYS A 122 8.64 11.02 19.99
N SER A 123 7.41 11.54 19.90
CA SER A 123 7.12 12.71 19.09
C SER A 123 7.83 13.92 19.70
N LYS A 124 8.73 14.54 18.93
CA LYS A 124 9.29 15.84 19.27
C LYS A 124 8.33 16.91 18.76
N THR A 125 7.45 17.40 19.63
CA THR A 125 6.75 18.67 19.38
C THR A 125 7.81 19.76 19.22
N LYS A 126 7.82 20.42 18.06
CA LYS A 126 8.79 21.47 17.70
C LYS A 126 8.20 22.85 17.98
#